data_AF-A0A9D6W678-F1
#
_entry.id   AF-A0A9D6W678-F1
#
_cell.length_a   1.000
_cell.length_b   1.000
_cell.length_c   1.000
_cell.angle_alpha   90.00
_cell.angle_beta   90.00
_cell.angle_gamma   90.00
#
_symmetry.space_group_name_H-M   'P 1'
#
loop_
_entity.id
_entity.type
_entity.pdbx_description
1 polymer ?
#
loop_
_entity_poly.entity_id
_entity_poly.type
_entity_poly.pdbx_seq_one_letter_code
_entity_poly.pdbx_strand_id
1 'polypeptide(L)'
;MTDDSGTADVAPGDPLPDDARIVYLHHSTGGVIWDGGVAAAVAAANDADGTSYAITERAFPSGDPYPWENYPYDYWNIWVDHAGPDPYLTEPTLEILTAEYAVIVFKHCFPVSGIEADTGSPDVASPTKSLENYRLQYDALKARLHDFPANRFLVWTGAALTAAGTTPEQAARSREFFTWVKTAWDEPGDNIFVWDFFELETEGGNVLLDANAASPDDSHPNGAFAARVAPLFVNRLLSVIAGTGDSTSLTGE
;
A
#
# COMPACT_ATOMS: atom_id res chain seq x y z
N MET A 1 39.52 -15.21 -13.40
CA MET A 1 38.88 -14.16 -12.58
C MET A 1 37.60 -13.81 -13.27
N THR A 2 36.53 -14.52 -12.92
CA THR A 2 35.17 -14.08 -13.16
C THR A 2 34.66 -13.80 -11.76
N ASP A 3 34.53 -12.51 -11.48
CA ASP A 3 33.92 -11.99 -10.26
C ASP A 3 32.44 -12.34 -10.37
N ASP A 4 32.07 -13.45 -9.73
CA ASP A 4 30.68 -13.83 -9.49
C ASP A 4 30.26 -13.10 -8.22
N SER A 5 30.01 -11.80 -8.34
CA SER A 5 29.31 -11.04 -7.31
C SER A 5 27.84 -11.41 -7.41
N GLY A 6 27.53 -12.67 -7.09
CA GLY A 6 26.17 -13.12 -6.86
C GLY A 6 25.59 -12.22 -5.79
N THR A 7 24.63 -11.39 -6.18
CA THR A 7 23.69 -10.80 -5.23
C THR A 7 23.08 -11.99 -4.49
N ALA A 8 23.45 -12.18 -3.23
CA ALA A 8 22.84 -13.21 -2.41
C ALA A 8 21.32 -13.02 -2.49
N ASP A 9 20.58 -14.10 -2.76
CA ASP A 9 19.12 -14.07 -2.75
C ASP A 9 18.66 -13.59 -1.36
N VAL A 10 18.19 -12.35 -1.29
CA VAL A 10 17.65 -11.76 -0.06
C VAL A 10 16.27 -12.39 0.16
N ALA A 11 16.19 -13.38 1.04
CA ALA A 11 14.93 -14.04 1.34
C ALA A 11 13.96 -13.05 2.02
N PRO A 12 12.64 -13.23 1.96
CA PRO A 12 11.66 -12.27 2.50
C PRO A 12 11.85 -11.84 3.96
N GLY A 13 12.39 -12.74 4.81
CA GLY A 13 12.69 -12.47 6.22
C GLY A 13 14.09 -11.92 6.51
N ASP A 14 14.95 -11.79 5.49
CA ASP A 14 16.28 -11.21 5.65
C ASP A 14 16.19 -9.67 5.64
N PRO A 15 17.06 -8.98 6.41
CA PRO A 15 17.17 -7.53 6.35
C PRO A 15 17.68 -7.08 4.97
N LEU A 16 17.11 -5.98 4.47
CA LEU A 16 17.58 -5.31 3.27
C LEU A 16 18.84 -4.47 3.55
N PRO A 17 19.61 -4.08 2.51
CA PRO A 17 20.77 -3.20 2.67
C PRO A 17 20.45 -1.86 3.33
N ASP A 18 21.41 -1.31 4.09
CA ASP A 18 21.31 -0.02 4.80
C ASP A 18 21.16 1.21 3.87
N ASP A 19 21.19 1.02 2.56
CA ASP A 19 20.96 2.03 1.51
C ASP A 19 19.74 1.71 0.62
N ALA A 20 18.83 0.85 1.12
CA ALA A 20 17.64 0.44 0.38
C ALA A 20 16.84 1.64 -0.16
N ARG A 21 16.48 1.54 -1.44
CA ARG A 21 15.65 2.52 -2.16
C ARG A 21 14.18 2.14 -2.06
N ILE A 22 13.34 3.13 -1.76
CA ILE A 22 11.93 2.94 -1.46
C ILE A 22 11.11 3.88 -2.36
N VAL A 23 10.11 3.34 -3.05
CA VAL A 23 9.10 4.15 -3.74
C VAL A 23 7.80 4.12 -2.95
N TYR A 24 7.23 5.29 -2.73
CA TYR A 24 5.95 5.48 -2.08
C TYR A 24 4.92 5.89 -3.14
N LEU A 25 4.14 4.92 -3.61
CA LEU A 25 3.13 5.09 -4.66
C LEU A 25 1.80 5.51 -4.05
N HIS A 26 1.30 6.68 -4.44
CA HIS A 26 0.13 7.25 -3.79
C HIS A 26 -0.63 8.23 -4.69
N HIS A 27 -1.71 8.75 -4.11
CA HIS A 27 -2.49 9.92 -4.52
C HIS A 27 -3.00 10.57 -3.23
N SER A 28 -3.53 11.79 -3.33
CA SER A 28 -4.43 12.44 -2.35
C SER A 28 -4.20 12.02 -0.88
N THR A 29 -4.95 11.03 -0.36
CA THR A 29 -4.79 10.49 1.02
C THR A 29 -3.35 10.18 1.42
N GLY A 30 -2.60 9.49 0.55
CA GLY A 30 -1.20 9.18 0.85
C GLY A 30 -0.28 10.40 0.79
N GLY A 31 -0.64 11.41 -0.02
CA GLY A 31 0.09 12.68 -0.03
C GLY A 31 -0.10 13.44 1.28
N VAL A 32 -1.30 13.40 1.85
CA VAL A 32 -1.56 13.97 3.17
C VAL A 32 -0.71 13.29 4.25
N ILE A 33 -0.59 11.95 4.23
CA ILE A 33 0.27 11.23 5.18
C ILE A 33 1.75 11.53 4.93
N TRP A 34 2.18 11.60 3.67
CA TRP A 34 3.54 12.01 3.32
C TRP A 34 3.89 13.38 3.92
N ASP A 35 3.03 14.37 3.69
CA ASP A 35 3.13 15.73 4.25
C ASP A 35 3.02 15.77 5.79
N GLY A 36 2.46 14.72 6.39
CA GLY A 36 2.45 14.48 7.83
C GLY A 36 3.84 14.24 8.44
N GLY A 37 4.87 14.02 7.61
CA GLY A 37 6.26 13.96 8.05
C GLY A 37 6.99 12.66 7.74
N VAL A 38 6.55 11.90 6.73
CA VAL A 38 7.19 10.62 6.35
C VAL A 38 8.67 10.82 6.02
N ALA A 39 9.00 11.77 5.15
CA ALA A 39 10.38 12.04 4.76
C ALA A 39 11.26 12.44 5.96
N ALA A 40 10.72 13.26 6.87
CA ALA A 40 11.43 13.69 8.07
C ALA A 40 11.66 12.54 9.06
N ALA A 41 10.67 11.65 9.22
CA ALA A 41 10.79 10.47 10.08
C ALA A 41 11.80 9.45 9.52
N VAL A 42 11.85 9.23 8.20
CA VAL A 42 12.89 8.39 7.57
C VAL A 42 14.28 9.01 7.75
N ALA A 43 14.42 10.33 7.57
CA ALA A 43 15.70 11.00 7.80
C ALA A 43 16.16 10.89 9.27
N ALA A 44 15.25 11.04 10.23
CA ALA A 44 15.55 10.88 11.65
C ALA A 44 15.98 9.44 12.01
N ALA A 45 15.35 8.44 11.39
CA ALA A 45 15.76 7.04 11.56
C ALA A 45 17.15 6.78 10.96
N ASN A 46 17.43 7.30 9.77
CA ASN A 46 18.76 7.22 9.16
C ASN A 46 19.85 7.81 10.07
N ASP A 47 19.60 8.98 10.66
CA ASP A 47 20.54 9.63 11.59
C ASP A 47 20.74 8.79 12.87
N ALA A 48 19.69 8.14 13.37
CA ALA A 48 19.73 7.34 14.59
C ALA A 48 20.45 6.00 14.41
N ASP A 49 20.19 5.33 13.28
CA ASP A 49 20.62 3.95 13.03
C ASP A 49 21.88 3.87 12.14
N GLY A 50 22.33 5.01 11.59
CA GLY A 50 23.50 5.07 10.71
C GLY A 50 23.22 4.51 9.31
N THR A 51 21.96 4.51 8.89
CA THR A 51 21.51 4.04 7.57
C THR A 51 21.37 5.21 6.58
N SER A 52 21.03 4.89 5.34
CA SER A 52 20.90 5.83 4.23
C SER A 52 19.71 5.51 3.33
N TYR A 53 18.62 5.01 3.91
CA TYR A 53 17.40 4.67 3.18
C TYR A 53 16.88 5.90 2.42
N ALA A 54 16.61 5.70 1.13
CA ALA A 54 16.14 6.75 0.24
C ALA A 54 14.69 6.49 -0.15
N ILE A 55 13.77 7.27 0.43
CA ILE A 55 12.35 7.21 0.10
C ILE A 55 11.94 8.35 -0.85
N THR A 56 11.25 8.00 -1.93
CA THR A 56 10.69 8.97 -2.88
C THR A 56 9.20 8.72 -3.08
N GLU A 57 8.39 9.76 -2.94
CA GLU A 57 6.97 9.70 -3.29
C GLU A 57 6.76 9.82 -4.80
N ARG A 58 5.70 9.19 -5.29
CA ARG A 58 5.26 9.31 -6.69
C ARG A 58 3.74 9.16 -6.78
N ALA A 59 3.11 10.09 -7.49
CA ALA A 59 1.74 9.94 -7.93
C ALA A 59 1.61 8.70 -8.83
N PHE A 60 0.76 7.74 -8.46
CA PHE A 60 0.59 6.51 -9.21
C PHE A 60 -0.84 5.97 -9.12
N PRO A 61 -1.48 5.66 -10.26
CA PRO A 61 -1.16 6.10 -11.63
C PRO A 61 -0.97 7.63 -11.75
N SER A 62 -0.21 8.12 -12.71
CA SER A 62 0.17 9.53 -12.81
C SER A 62 -0.95 10.48 -13.29
N GLY A 63 -2.00 9.94 -13.92
CA GLY A 63 -3.16 10.72 -14.39
C GLY A 63 -3.11 11.15 -15.86
N ASP A 64 -2.01 10.91 -16.57
CA ASP A 64 -1.89 11.17 -18.01
C ASP A 64 -0.83 10.26 -18.66
N PRO A 65 -1.16 9.44 -19.69
CA PRO A 65 -2.49 9.20 -20.27
C PRO A 65 -3.35 8.18 -19.50
N TYR A 66 -2.82 7.50 -18.48
CA TYR A 66 -3.64 6.65 -17.61
C TYR A 66 -4.54 7.52 -16.72
N PRO A 67 -5.85 7.22 -16.55
CA PRO A 67 -6.74 8.01 -15.69
C PRO A 67 -6.23 8.23 -14.27
N TRP A 68 -6.61 9.34 -13.61
CA TRP A 68 -6.31 9.58 -12.19
C TRP A 68 -7.20 8.71 -11.28
N GLU A 69 -7.02 7.40 -11.37
CA GLU A 69 -7.73 6.37 -10.62
C GLU A 69 -6.74 5.59 -9.77
N ASN A 70 -7.13 5.06 -8.62
CA ASN A 70 -6.19 4.46 -7.65
C ASN A 70 -6.87 3.35 -6.85
N TYR A 71 -7.39 2.35 -7.56
CA TYR A 71 -8.12 1.22 -7.00
C TYR A 71 -7.47 -0.13 -7.37
N PRO A 72 -7.88 -1.23 -6.74
CA PRO A 72 -7.27 -2.55 -7.00
C PRO A 72 -7.28 -2.93 -8.49
N TYR A 73 -8.35 -2.60 -9.21
CA TYR A 73 -8.44 -2.76 -10.67
C TYR A 73 -7.30 -2.06 -11.42
N ASP A 74 -6.94 -0.82 -11.05
CA ASP A 74 -5.94 -0.04 -11.79
C ASP A 74 -4.54 -0.65 -11.65
N TYR A 75 -4.21 -1.06 -10.42
CA TYR A 75 -2.96 -1.77 -10.15
C TYR A 75 -2.94 -3.13 -10.85
N TRP A 76 -4.03 -3.89 -10.79
CA TRP A 76 -4.15 -5.15 -11.54
C TRP A 76 -3.96 -4.93 -13.05
N ASN A 77 -4.60 -3.92 -13.62
CA ASN A 77 -4.57 -3.62 -15.05
C ASN A 77 -3.14 -3.26 -15.51
N ILE A 78 -2.42 -2.43 -14.73
CA ILE A 78 -1.05 -2.02 -15.07
C ILE A 78 -0.03 -3.14 -14.79
N TRP A 79 -0.15 -3.84 -13.67
CA TRP A 79 0.90 -4.75 -13.19
C TRP A 79 0.69 -6.21 -13.56
N VAL A 80 -0.54 -6.62 -13.87
CA VAL A 80 -0.91 -8.00 -14.21
C VAL A 80 -1.33 -8.09 -15.67
N ASP A 81 -2.35 -7.34 -16.10
CA ASP A 81 -2.89 -7.44 -17.46
C ASP A 81 -1.91 -6.89 -18.52
N HIS A 82 -1.24 -5.78 -18.19
CA HIS A 82 -0.24 -5.13 -19.04
C HIS A 82 1.19 -5.28 -18.51
N ALA A 83 1.47 -6.37 -17.81
CA ALA A 83 2.80 -6.68 -17.30
C ALA A 83 3.85 -6.77 -18.43
N GLY A 84 5.11 -6.49 -18.09
CA GLY A 84 6.21 -6.58 -19.05
C GLY A 84 7.26 -5.49 -18.83
N PRO A 85 8.30 -5.45 -19.68
CA PRO A 85 9.42 -4.53 -19.52
C PRO A 85 9.10 -3.08 -19.96
N ASP A 86 7.98 -2.88 -20.66
CA ASP A 86 7.60 -1.59 -21.22
C ASP A 86 6.53 -0.91 -20.34
N PRO A 87 6.57 0.43 -20.17
CA PRO A 87 5.51 1.14 -19.46
C PRO A 87 4.15 0.99 -20.13
N TYR A 88 3.09 0.83 -19.33
CA TYR A 88 1.71 0.86 -19.83
C TYR A 88 1.13 2.25 -19.65
N LEU A 89 0.78 2.94 -20.75
CA LEU A 89 0.28 4.31 -20.69
C LEU A 89 1.17 5.24 -19.83
N THR A 90 2.49 5.10 -20.00
CA THR A 90 3.56 5.79 -19.23
C THR A 90 3.72 5.37 -17.76
N GLU A 91 2.81 4.56 -17.23
CA GLU A 91 2.92 4.00 -15.89
C GLU A 91 3.95 2.87 -15.86
N PRO A 92 4.84 2.85 -14.86
CA PRO A 92 5.81 1.78 -14.71
C PRO A 92 5.10 0.48 -14.31
N THR A 93 5.49 -0.61 -14.95
CA THR A 93 5.17 -1.97 -14.55
C THR A 93 5.98 -2.38 -13.31
N LEU A 94 5.66 -3.53 -12.73
CA LEU A 94 6.46 -4.07 -11.63
C LEU A 94 7.90 -4.32 -12.06
N GLU A 95 8.18 -4.82 -13.27
CA GLU A 95 9.55 -5.03 -13.76
C GLU A 95 10.41 -3.77 -13.69
N ILE A 96 9.83 -2.62 -14.01
CA ILE A 96 10.53 -1.33 -13.97
C ILE A 96 10.74 -0.92 -12.51
N LEU A 97 9.70 -1.00 -11.68
CA LEU A 97 9.77 -0.58 -10.28
C LEU A 97 10.75 -1.45 -9.48
N THR A 98 10.69 -2.77 -9.63
CA THR A 98 11.49 -3.72 -8.85
C THR A 98 12.96 -3.72 -9.25
N ALA A 99 13.28 -3.27 -10.47
CA ALA A 99 14.67 -3.05 -10.88
C ALA A 99 15.29 -1.81 -10.22
N GLU A 100 14.48 -0.85 -9.77
CA GLU A 100 14.95 0.42 -9.22
C GLU A 100 14.85 0.50 -7.70
N TYR A 101 13.85 -0.15 -7.11
CA TYR A 101 13.48 -0.02 -5.70
C TYR A 101 13.49 -1.37 -4.99
N ALA A 102 14.14 -1.43 -3.84
CA ALA A 102 14.11 -2.60 -2.96
C ALA A 102 12.75 -2.74 -2.27
N VAL A 103 12.09 -1.61 -1.96
CA VAL A 103 10.75 -1.58 -1.34
C VAL A 103 9.79 -0.76 -2.19
N ILE A 104 8.62 -1.33 -2.46
CA ILE A 104 7.52 -0.65 -3.17
C ILE A 104 6.33 -0.57 -2.22
N VAL A 105 5.98 0.65 -1.81
CA VAL A 105 4.81 0.93 -0.99
C VAL A 105 3.68 1.35 -1.92
N PHE A 106 2.48 0.78 -1.76
CA PHE A 106 1.32 1.21 -2.53
C PHE A 106 0.03 1.13 -1.72
N LYS A 107 -0.95 1.93 -2.17
CA LYS A 107 -2.24 2.12 -1.48
C LYS A 107 -3.34 2.47 -2.48
N HIS A 108 -4.58 2.52 -1.98
CA HIS A 108 -5.74 3.00 -2.74
C HIS A 108 -6.36 4.28 -2.15
N CYS A 109 -7.01 5.10 -2.98
CA CYS A 109 -7.74 6.30 -2.53
C CYS A 109 -9.03 5.94 -1.79
N PHE A 110 -9.53 6.85 -0.94
CA PHE A 110 -10.71 6.62 -0.09
C PHE A 110 -11.97 6.08 -0.81
N PRO A 111 -12.25 6.35 -2.12
CA PRO A 111 -13.40 5.73 -2.77
C PRO A 111 -13.30 4.20 -2.87
N VAL A 112 -12.12 3.60 -2.61
CA VAL A 112 -11.95 2.15 -2.48
C VAL A 112 -12.87 1.53 -1.42
N SER A 113 -13.21 2.30 -0.38
CA SER A 113 -14.11 1.84 0.68
C SER A 113 -15.59 1.89 0.30
N GLY A 114 -15.95 2.43 -0.87
CA GLY A 114 -17.31 2.42 -1.41
C GLY A 114 -17.67 1.08 -2.02
N ILE A 115 -17.62 0.00 -1.22
CA ILE A 115 -17.80 -1.37 -1.71
C ILE A 115 -19.30 -1.71 -1.84
N GLU A 116 -19.72 -1.92 -3.08
CA GLU A 116 -21.06 -2.30 -3.47
C GLU A 116 -21.38 -3.77 -3.16
N ALA A 117 -22.66 -4.13 -3.29
CA ALA A 117 -23.08 -5.52 -3.18
C ALA A 117 -22.51 -6.37 -4.32
N ASP A 118 -22.11 -7.60 -3.99
CA ASP A 118 -21.71 -8.59 -4.99
C ASP A 118 -22.87 -8.90 -5.94
N THR A 119 -22.52 -9.16 -7.19
CA THR A 119 -23.47 -9.53 -8.25
C THR A 119 -23.60 -11.05 -8.38
N GLY A 120 -22.65 -11.81 -7.83
CA GLY A 120 -22.53 -13.25 -8.01
C GLY A 120 -21.91 -13.64 -9.36
N SER A 121 -21.24 -12.70 -10.02
CA SER A 121 -20.56 -12.88 -11.30
C SER A 121 -19.27 -12.07 -11.30
N PRO A 122 -18.28 -12.46 -10.46
CA PRO A 122 -17.06 -11.70 -10.32
C PRO A 122 -16.24 -11.72 -11.60
N ASP A 123 -15.58 -10.60 -11.88
CA ASP A 123 -14.69 -10.41 -13.01
C ASP A 123 -13.49 -9.57 -12.56
N VAL A 124 -12.30 -10.16 -12.66
CA VAL A 124 -11.04 -9.50 -12.29
C VAL A 124 -10.80 -8.24 -13.12
N ALA A 125 -11.30 -8.21 -14.36
CA ALA A 125 -11.20 -7.08 -15.28
C ALA A 125 -12.33 -6.05 -15.10
N SER A 126 -13.16 -6.19 -14.06
CA SER A 126 -14.20 -5.21 -13.74
C SER A 126 -13.71 -4.12 -12.78
N PRO A 127 -13.91 -2.84 -13.10
CA PRO A 127 -13.63 -1.75 -12.17
C PRO A 127 -14.69 -1.61 -11.07
N THR A 128 -15.75 -2.42 -11.09
CA THR A 128 -16.80 -2.39 -10.07
C THR A 128 -16.22 -2.76 -8.70
N LYS A 129 -16.39 -1.86 -7.74
CA LYS A 129 -15.96 -2.03 -6.36
C LYS A 129 -16.90 -2.98 -5.63
N SER A 130 -16.60 -4.27 -5.64
CA SER A 130 -17.32 -5.31 -4.90
C SER A 130 -16.31 -6.21 -4.17
N LEU A 131 -16.78 -6.95 -3.16
CA LEU A 131 -15.91 -7.87 -2.42
C LEU A 131 -15.36 -8.95 -3.35
N GLU A 132 -16.22 -9.45 -4.23
CA GLU A 132 -15.88 -10.53 -5.16
C GLU A 132 -14.81 -10.11 -6.19
N ASN A 133 -14.89 -8.89 -6.73
CA ASN A 133 -13.89 -8.40 -7.69
C ASN A 133 -12.59 -8.02 -6.99
N TYR A 134 -12.67 -7.37 -5.82
CA TYR A 134 -11.47 -6.98 -5.08
C TYR A 134 -10.65 -8.18 -4.65
N ARG A 135 -11.28 -9.26 -4.19
CA ARG A 135 -10.56 -10.51 -3.86
C ARG A 135 -9.84 -11.07 -5.10
N LEU A 136 -10.50 -11.14 -6.26
CA LEU A 136 -9.84 -11.59 -7.50
C LEU A 136 -8.64 -10.71 -7.88
N GLN A 137 -8.78 -9.39 -7.75
CA GLN A 137 -7.71 -8.43 -8.09
C GLN A 137 -6.54 -8.53 -7.11
N TYR A 138 -6.81 -8.62 -5.81
CA TYR A 138 -5.78 -8.81 -4.79
C TYR A 138 -5.06 -10.15 -4.93
N ASP A 139 -5.77 -11.24 -5.24
CA ASP A 139 -5.15 -12.55 -5.46
C ASP A 139 -4.27 -12.56 -6.71
N ALA A 140 -4.71 -11.93 -7.80
CA ALA A 140 -3.92 -11.78 -9.01
C ALA A 140 -2.69 -10.89 -8.79
N LEU A 141 -2.85 -9.79 -8.04
CA LEU A 141 -1.74 -8.94 -7.62
C LEU A 141 -0.75 -9.73 -6.77
N LYS A 142 -1.21 -10.45 -5.73
CA LYS A 142 -0.35 -11.27 -4.86
C LYS A 142 0.50 -12.25 -5.67
N ALA A 143 -0.13 -13.02 -6.55
CA ALA A 143 0.57 -13.95 -7.43
C ALA A 143 1.66 -13.25 -8.26
N ARG A 144 1.39 -12.03 -8.72
CA ARG A 144 2.34 -11.24 -9.49
C ARG A 144 3.47 -10.64 -8.65
N LEU A 145 3.20 -10.19 -7.44
CA LEU A 145 4.22 -9.68 -6.51
C LEU A 145 5.21 -10.78 -6.09
N HIS A 146 4.76 -12.04 -6.05
CA HIS A 146 5.61 -13.21 -5.78
C HIS A 146 6.63 -13.51 -6.89
N ASP A 147 6.46 -12.97 -8.10
CA ASP A 147 7.47 -13.09 -9.16
C ASP A 147 8.75 -12.27 -8.84
N PHE A 148 8.70 -11.42 -7.81
CA PHE A 148 9.79 -10.52 -7.40
C PHE A 148 10.22 -10.76 -5.94
N PRO A 149 10.71 -11.97 -5.59
CA PRO A 149 10.93 -12.39 -4.20
C PRO A 149 12.03 -11.60 -3.47
N ALA A 150 12.94 -10.97 -4.22
CA ALA A 150 14.02 -10.15 -3.66
C ALA A 150 13.55 -8.75 -3.23
N ASN A 151 12.37 -8.30 -3.70
CA ASN A 151 11.79 -7.02 -3.34
C ASN A 151 10.86 -7.17 -2.14
N ARG A 152 10.50 -6.04 -1.51
CA ARG A 152 9.47 -5.98 -0.48
C ARG A 152 8.32 -5.11 -0.95
N PHE A 153 7.10 -5.56 -0.68
CA PHE A 153 5.89 -4.80 -0.97
C PHE A 153 5.20 -4.44 0.33
N LEU A 154 4.95 -3.15 0.56
CA LEU A 154 4.18 -2.70 1.72
C LEU A 154 2.86 -2.10 1.27
N VAL A 155 1.79 -2.84 1.50
CA VAL A 155 0.43 -2.51 1.04
C VAL A 155 -0.35 -1.88 2.18
N TRP A 156 -1.02 -0.77 1.91
CA TRP A 156 -1.95 -0.21 2.89
C TRP A 156 -3.28 -0.96 2.86
N THR A 157 -3.90 -1.19 4.01
CA THR A 157 -5.37 -1.29 4.01
C THR A 157 -5.94 0.05 3.52
N GLY A 158 -7.05 0.00 2.78
CA GLY A 158 -7.55 1.18 2.06
C GLY A 158 -8.08 2.25 3.01
N ALA A 159 -8.12 3.49 2.54
CA ALA A 159 -8.64 4.60 3.33
C ALA A 159 -10.16 4.47 3.54
N ALA A 160 -10.62 4.71 4.76
CA ALA A 160 -12.02 4.66 5.16
C ALA A 160 -12.80 5.89 4.64
N LEU A 161 -14.09 5.70 4.40
CA LEU A 161 -15.01 6.81 4.11
C LEU A 161 -15.54 7.41 5.42
N THR A 162 -15.83 8.71 5.42
CA THR A 162 -16.58 9.35 6.50
C THR A 162 -18.02 8.82 6.55
N ALA A 163 -18.70 9.01 7.68
CA ALA A 163 -20.09 8.61 7.82
C ALA A 163 -21.03 9.28 6.78
N ALA A 164 -20.72 10.48 6.32
CA ALA A 164 -21.51 11.16 5.27
C ALA A 164 -21.20 10.66 3.85
N GLY A 165 -20.00 10.08 3.65
CA GLY A 165 -19.53 9.59 2.35
C GLY A 165 -19.89 8.14 2.02
N THR A 166 -20.58 7.42 2.92
CA THR A 166 -20.85 5.98 2.79
C THR A 166 -22.24 5.62 3.30
N THR A 167 -22.72 4.42 2.93
CA THR A 167 -23.82 3.76 3.64
C THR A 167 -23.29 2.80 4.71
N PRO A 168 -24.12 2.40 5.70
CA PRO A 168 -23.76 1.36 6.66
C PRO A 168 -23.35 0.04 5.99
N GLU A 169 -24.00 -0.33 4.88
CA GLU A 169 -23.71 -1.55 4.13
C GLU A 169 -22.35 -1.48 3.43
N GLN A 170 -22.03 -0.35 2.77
CA GLN A 170 -20.72 -0.13 2.15
C GLN A 170 -19.60 -0.14 3.21
N ALA A 171 -19.82 0.57 4.33
CA ALA A 171 -18.86 0.64 5.44
C ALA A 171 -18.60 -0.74 6.06
N ALA A 172 -19.64 -1.56 6.23
CA ALA A 172 -19.51 -2.92 6.72
C ALA A 172 -18.73 -3.82 5.75
N ARG A 173 -18.95 -3.69 4.43
CA ARG A 173 -18.18 -4.44 3.42
C ARG A 173 -16.73 -3.98 3.35
N SER A 174 -16.46 -2.69 3.47
CA SER A 174 -15.08 -2.19 3.54
C SER A 174 -14.33 -2.80 4.74
N ARG A 175 -14.96 -2.81 5.91
CA ARG A 175 -14.43 -3.49 7.09
C ARG A 175 -14.21 -4.99 6.87
N GLU A 176 -15.17 -5.68 6.27
CA GLU A 176 -15.04 -7.09 5.91
C GLU A 176 -13.83 -7.32 5.02
N PHE A 177 -13.68 -6.50 3.98
CA PHE A 177 -12.60 -6.62 3.01
C PHE A 177 -11.24 -6.41 3.66
N PHE A 178 -11.04 -5.32 4.40
CA PHE A 178 -9.73 -5.07 5.03
C PHE A 178 -9.45 -5.97 6.23
N THR A 179 -10.47 -6.57 6.85
CA THR A 179 -10.25 -7.70 7.77
C THR A 179 -9.70 -8.89 7.00
N TRP A 180 -10.31 -9.27 5.87
CA TRP A 180 -9.82 -10.35 5.03
C TRP A 180 -8.39 -10.10 4.52
N VAL A 181 -8.05 -8.86 4.13
CA VAL A 181 -6.69 -8.50 3.71
C VAL A 181 -5.68 -8.84 4.82
N LYS A 182 -5.97 -8.50 6.07
CA LYS A 182 -5.05 -8.71 7.20
C LYS A 182 -5.00 -10.15 7.71
N THR A 183 -6.10 -10.88 7.64
CA THR A 183 -6.22 -12.18 8.33
C THR A 183 -6.13 -13.38 7.40
N ALA A 184 -6.22 -13.16 6.09
CA ALA A 184 -6.23 -14.24 5.10
C ALA A 184 -5.36 -13.96 3.88
N TRP A 185 -5.30 -12.72 3.41
CA TRP A 185 -4.46 -12.38 2.25
C TRP A 185 -3.00 -12.12 2.65
N ASP A 186 -2.76 -11.44 3.76
CA ASP A 186 -1.45 -11.27 4.40
C ASP A 186 -1.00 -12.61 5.03
N GLU A 187 0.19 -13.09 4.65
CA GLU A 187 0.73 -14.38 5.10
C GLU A 187 2.16 -14.19 5.64
N PRO A 188 2.52 -14.85 6.76
CA PRO A 188 3.87 -14.75 7.30
C PRO A 188 4.90 -15.44 6.40
N GLY A 189 6.13 -14.94 6.39
CA GLY A 189 7.22 -15.44 5.56
C GLY A 189 7.12 -15.02 4.09
N ASP A 190 6.25 -14.06 3.78
CA ASP A 190 5.99 -13.54 2.44
C ASP A 190 6.85 -12.28 2.15
N ASN A 191 6.99 -11.89 0.88
CA ASN A 191 7.62 -10.63 0.47
C ASN A 191 6.64 -9.45 0.44
N ILE A 192 5.38 -9.71 0.81
CA ILE A 192 4.28 -8.75 0.88
C ILE A 192 3.94 -8.53 2.35
N PHE A 193 3.78 -7.27 2.74
CA PHE A 193 3.48 -6.85 4.09
C PHE A 193 2.34 -5.85 4.07
N VAL A 194 1.53 -5.83 5.13
CA VAL A 194 0.43 -4.86 5.27
C VAL A 194 0.77 -3.76 6.29
N TRP A 195 0.36 -2.52 6.01
CA TRP A 195 0.19 -1.45 7.01
C TRP A 195 -1.30 -1.15 7.19
N ASP A 196 -1.79 -1.27 8.42
CA ASP A 196 -3.22 -1.22 8.72
C ASP A 196 -3.76 0.20 8.93
N PHE A 197 -3.75 0.99 7.85
CA PHE A 197 -4.23 2.35 7.83
C PHE A 197 -5.73 2.47 8.17
N PHE A 198 -6.56 1.54 7.67
CA PHE A 198 -8.00 1.51 7.97
C PHE A 198 -8.27 1.42 9.48
N GLU A 199 -7.51 0.60 10.21
CA GLU A 199 -7.67 0.52 11.66
C GLU A 199 -7.26 1.82 12.36
N LEU A 200 -6.18 2.47 11.91
CA LEU A 200 -5.76 3.77 12.46
C LEU A 200 -6.82 4.85 12.26
N GLU A 201 -7.49 4.85 11.10
CA GLU A 201 -8.55 5.82 10.78
C GLU A 201 -9.83 5.59 11.58
N THR A 202 -10.17 4.32 11.81
CA THR A 202 -11.48 3.91 12.34
C THR A 202 -11.48 3.55 13.83
N GLU A 203 -10.33 3.21 14.40
CA GLU A 203 -10.13 2.78 15.80
C GLU A 203 -11.16 1.72 16.22
N GLY A 204 -11.30 0.66 15.42
CA GLY A 204 -12.28 -0.39 15.67
C GLY A 204 -13.72 -0.06 15.21
N GLY A 205 -13.94 1.05 14.49
CA GLY A 205 -15.20 1.40 13.80
C GLY A 205 -15.24 1.01 12.31
N ASN A 206 -16.32 1.34 11.59
CA ASN A 206 -16.45 1.02 10.15
C ASN A 206 -16.24 2.22 9.22
N VAL A 207 -16.06 3.42 9.78
CA VAL A 207 -15.97 4.69 9.06
C VAL A 207 -14.83 5.50 9.63
N LEU A 208 -14.25 6.37 8.80
CA LEU A 208 -13.26 7.36 9.22
C LEU A 208 -13.86 8.22 10.34
N LEU A 209 -13.16 8.29 11.48
CA LEU A 209 -13.59 9.12 12.60
C LEU A 209 -13.54 10.61 12.21
N ASP A 210 -14.55 11.38 12.61
CA ASP A 210 -14.60 12.83 12.36
C ASP A 210 -13.36 13.57 12.89
N ALA A 211 -12.78 13.10 14.00
CA ALA A 211 -11.56 13.65 14.58
C ALA A 211 -10.31 13.42 13.70
N ASN A 212 -10.37 12.44 12.80
CA ASN A 212 -9.30 12.06 11.88
C ASN A 212 -9.55 12.59 10.45
N ALA A 213 -10.81 12.94 10.11
CA ALA A 213 -11.20 13.46 8.80
C ALA A 213 -10.87 14.94 8.60
N ALA A 214 -10.68 15.36 7.35
CA ALA A 214 -10.55 16.75 6.94
C ALA A 214 -11.86 17.53 7.19
N SER A 215 -13.00 16.90 6.91
CA SER A 215 -14.33 17.37 7.30
C SER A 215 -15.34 16.21 7.24
N PRO A 216 -16.57 16.36 7.76
CA PRO A 216 -17.58 15.31 7.68
C PRO A 216 -17.89 14.82 6.26
N ASP A 217 -17.79 15.70 5.26
CA ASP A 217 -18.08 15.39 3.84
C ASP A 217 -16.80 15.13 3.01
N ASP A 218 -15.62 15.15 3.65
CA ASP A 218 -14.34 14.97 3.00
C ASP A 218 -13.55 13.84 3.67
N SER A 219 -13.45 12.70 2.98
CA SER A 219 -12.77 11.49 3.47
C SER A 219 -11.25 11.51 3.30
N HIS A 220 -10.66 12.68 3.05
CA HIS A 220 -9.23 12.84 3.32
C HIS A 220 -8.96 12.86 4.84
N PRO A 221 -7.82 12.33 5.29
CA PRO A 221 -7.37 12.57 6.66
C PRO A 221 -7.05 14.06 6.86
N ASN A 222 -7.16 14.54 8.10
CA ASN A 222 -6.64 15.85 8.47
C ASN A 222 -5.16 15.81 8.82
N GLY A 223 -4.52 16.99 8.86
CA GLY A 223 -3.09 17.12 9.13
C GLY A 223 -2.66 16.66 10.53
N ALA A 224 -3.55 16.72 11.53
CA ALA A 224 -3.22 16.25 12.88
C ALA A 224 -3.15 14.72 12.94
N PHE A 225 -4.10 14.03 12.30
CA PHE A 225 -4.06 12.59 12.13
C PHE A 225 -2.85 12.18 11.29
N ALA A 226 -2.58 12.87 10.18
CA ALA A 226 -1.42 12.59 9.34
C ALA A 226 -0.09 12.69 10.09
N ALA A 227 0.12 13.76 10.86
CA ALA A 227 1.31 13.93 11.70
C ALA A 227 1.42 12.86 12.80
N ARG A 228 0.29 12.35 13.29
CA ARG A 228 0.25 11.26 14.27
C ARG A 228 0.66 9.92 13.67
N VAL A 229 0.20 9.61 12.46
CA VAL A 229 0.39 8.26 11.86
C VAL A 229 1.60 8.16 10.94
N ALA A 230 2.16 9.27 10.44
CA ALA A 230 3.35 9.24 9.60
C ALA A 230 4.56 8.55 10.28
N PRO A 231 4.87 8.79 11.57
CA PRO A 231 5.89 8.02 12.28
C PRO A 231 5.56 6.52 12.40
N LEU A 232 4.29 6.16 12.58
CA LEU A 232 3.86 4.76 12.67
C LEU A 232 4.03 4.04 11.34
N PHE A 233 3.70 4.70 10.23
CA PHE A 233 4.00 4.19 8.89
C PHE A 233 5.50 3.92 8.74
N VAL A 234 6.35 4.87 9.16
CA VAL A 234 7.82 4.70 9.08
C VAL A 234 8.29 3.55 9.96
N ASN A 235 7.78 3.40 11.18
CA ASN A 235 8.10 2.24 12.03
C ASN A 235 7.75 0.91 11.34
N ARG A 236 6.58 0.84 10.69
CA ARG A 236 6.17 -0.34 9.93
C ARG A 236 7.13 -0.61 8.76
N LEU A 237 7.42 0.41 7.98
CA LEU A 237 8.36 0.35 6.85
C LEU A 237 9.75 -0.12 7.29
N LEU A 238 10.29 0.43 8.38
CA LEU A 238 11.59 0.03 8.91
C LEU A 238 11.59 -1.40 9.45
N SER A 239 10.48 -1.87 10.05
CA SER A 239 10.34 -3.27 10.45
C SER A 239 10.42 -4.22 9.24
N VAL A 240 9.78 -3.85 8.13
CA VAL A 240 9.85 -4.62 6.88
C VAL A 240 11.27 -4.66 6.33
N ILE A 241 11.96 -3.51 6.31
CA ILE A 241 13.36 -3.39 5.86
C ILE A 241 14.30 -4.21 6.76
N ALA A 242 14.07 -4.21 8.07
CA ALA A 242 14.88 -4.94 9.05
C ALA A 242 14.60 -6.45 9.11
N GLY A 243 13.68 -6.98 8.29
CA GLY A 243 13.31 -8.40 8.30
C GLY A 243 12.44 -8.82 9.50
N THR A 244 11.85 -7.86 10.21
CA THR A 244 11.01 -8.10 11.40
C THR A 244 9.52 -7.87 11.15
N GLY A 245 9.12 -7.61 9.91
CA GLY A 245 7.74 -7.28 9.52
C GLY A 245 6.66 -8.28 9.97
N ASP A 246 6.95 -9.56 10.08
CA ASP A 246 5.98 -10.57 10.56
C ASP A 246 5.78 -10.55 12.09
N SER A 247 6.67 -9.85 12.80
CA SER A 247 6.74 -9.88 14.27
C SER A 247 6.40 -8.54 14.92
N THR A 248 6.15 -7.50 14.13
CA THR A 248 5.77 -6.16 14.61
C THR A 248 4.34 -5.82 14.27
N SER A 249 3.78 -4.80 14.92
CA SER A 249 2.40 -4.39 14.72
C SER A 249 2.14 -3.99 13.27
N LEU A 250 0.98 -4.38 12.73
CA LEU A 250 0.51 -3.90 11.42
C LEU A 250 0.24 -2.40 11.42
N THR A 251 -0.01 -1.78 12.58
CA THR A 251 -0.21 -0.33 12.71
C THR A 251 1.11 0.44 12.79
N GLY A 252 2.22 -0.23 13.11
CA GLY A 252 3.53 0.40 13.36
C GLY A 252 3.71 0.98 14.77
N GLU A 253 2.82 0.61 15.70
CA GLU A 253 2.96 0.84 17.15
C GLU A 253 4.03 -0.05 17.80
#